data_AF-A0A1Y1L162-F1
#
_entry.id   AF-A0A1Y1L162-F1
#
_cell.length_a   1.000
_cell.length_b   1.000
_cell.length_c   1.000
_cell.angle_alpha   90.00
_cell.angle_beta   90.00
_cell.angle_gamma   90.00
#
_symmetry.space_group_name_H-M   'P 1'
#
loop_
_entity.id
_entity.type
_entity.pdbx_description
1 polymer ?
#
loop_
_entity_poly.entity_id
_entity_poly.type
_entity_poly.pdbx_seq_one_letter_code
_entity_poly.pdbx_strand_id
1 'polypeptide(L)'
;MASTHSASTLPQGFSVYQHTLGAPLQFLPALGSQQLDDLINAFIPGPAPASEKRATISLDFLEYAQMTGQNFKFYAVNSAPSAATSPSIDSPSLDSVNSSFNVSP
;
A
#
# COMPACT_ATOMS: atom_id res chain seq x y z
N MET A 1 3.50 -18.61 -36.25
CA MET A 1 2.78 -19.00 -35.02
C MET A 1 3.11 -17.94 -33.98
N ALA A 2 2.18 -17.03 -33.68
CA ALA A 2 2.40 -15.98 -32.69
C ALA A 2 2.09 -16.57 -31.31
N SER A 3 3.11 -16.74 -30.47
CA SER A 3 2.94 -17.11 -29.08
C SER A 3 2.32 -15.92 -28.36
N THR A 4 1.00 -15.89 -28.26
CA THR A 4 0.29 -14.99 -27.33
C THR A 4 0.69 -15.44 -25.93
N HIS A 5 1.79 -14.90 -25.42
CA HIS A 5 2.07 -14.94 -24.00
C HIS A 5 0.94 -14.15 -23.36
N SER A 6 -0.10 -14.85 -22.90
CA SER A 6 -0.98 -14.36 -21.86
C SER A 6 -0.09 -14.10 -20.66
N ALA A 7 0.61 -12.96 -20.65
CA ALA A 7 1.21 -12.40 -19.47
C ALA A 7 0.02 -12.18 -18.55
N SER A 8 -0.24 -13.18 -17.71
CA SER A 8 -1.21 -13.07 -16.65
C SER A 8 -0.72 -11.86 -15.87
N THR A 9 -1.40 -10.73 -16.03
CA THR A 9 -1.08 -9.46 -15.35
C THR A 9 -1.48 -9.59 -13.89
N LEU A 10 -1.11 -10.71 -13.26
CA LEU A 10 -1.23 -10.87 -11.82
C LEU A 10 -0.45 -9.70 -11.22
N PRO A 11 -1.08 -8.93 -10.32
CA PRO A 11 -0.36 -7.88 -9.62
C PRO A 11 0.85 -8.52 -8.95
N GLN A 12 2.05 -8.15 -9.42
CA GLN A 12 3.28 -8.53 -8.76
C GLN A 12 3.32 -7.81 -7.43
N GLY A 13 3.66 -8.53 -6.37
CA GLY A 13 3.59 -8.00 -5.03
C GLY A 13 3.88 -9.07 -3.99
N PHE A 14 3.91 -8.64 -2.75
CA PHE A 14 4.07 -9.52 -1.60
C PHE A 14 2.90 -9.32 -0.63
N SER A 15 2.53 -10.38 0.07
CA SER A 15 1.52 -10.33 1.11
C SER A 15 2.18 -10.38 2.48
N VAL A 16 1.60 -9.66 3.43
CA VAL A 16 1.95 -9.75 4.84
C VAL A 16 0.71 -10.13 5.61
N TYR A 17 0.83 -11.11 6.48
CA TYR A 17 -0.24 -11.46 7.40
C TYR A 17 0.32 -11.83 8.76
N GLN A 18 -0.53 -11.74 9.77
CA GLN A 18 -0.22 -12.16 11.12
C GLN A 18 -1.27 -13.19 11.56
N HIS A 19 -0.81 -14.33 12.08
CA HIS A 19 -1.72 -15.45 12.38
C HIS A 19 -2.58 -15.16 13.62
N THR A 20 -1.95 -14.60 14.65
CA THR A 20 -2.59 -14.16 15.90
C THR A 20 -1.96 -12.86 16.36
N LEU A 21 -2.69 -12.03 17.12
CA LEU A 21 -2.14 -10.81 17.72
C LEU A 21 -0.94 -11.16 18.60
N GLY A 22 0.22 -10.59 18.25
CA GLY A 22 1.50 -10.86 18.91
C GLY A 22 2.38 -11.92 18.23
N ALA A 23 1.87 -12.63 17.21
CA ALA A 23 2.67 -13.53 16.39
C ALA A 23 3.59 -12.75 15.42
N PRO A 24 4.71 -13.35 14.98
CA PRO A 24 5.56 -12.74 13.95
C PRO A 24 4.81 -12.62 12.62
N LEU A 25 5.10 -11.53 11.90
CA LEU A 25 4.55 -11.28 10.57
C LEU A 25 5.09 -12.29 9.56
N GLN A 26 4.17 -12.90 8.82
CA GLN A 26 4.46 -13.83 7.74
C GLN A 26 4.43 -13.08 6.42
N PHE A 27 5.53 -13.18 5.68
CA PHE A 27 5.69 -12.59 4.37
C PHE A 27 5.58 -13.67 3.31
N LEU A 28 4.80 -13.40 2.27
CA LEU A 28 4.69 -14.24 1.09
C LEU A 28 5.12 -13.42 -0.12
N PRO A 29 6.20 -13.79 -0.82
CA PRO A 29 7.03 -15.00 -0.65
C PRO A 29 7.82 -15.05 0.67
N ALA A 30 8.25 -16.25 1.10
CA ALA A 30 8.92 -16.46 2.39
C ALA A 30 10.17 -15.57 2.58
N LEU A 31 10.39 -15.11 3.81
CA LEU A 31 11.55 -14.30 4.20
C LEU A 31 12.87 -15.00 3.79
N GLY A 32 13.75 -14.25 3.13
CA GLY A 32 15.04 -14.75 2.64
C GLY A 32 15.02 -15.19 1.17
N SER A 33 13.86 -15.18 0.53
CA SER A 33 13.75 -15.40 -0.92
C SER A 33 14.24 -14.16 -1.68
N GLN A 34 15.06 -14.34 -2.71
CA GLN A 34 15.49 -13.23 -3.58
C GLN A 34 14.30 -12.49 -4.22
N GLN A 35 13.22 -13.24 -4.50
CA GLN A 35 11.97 -12.66 -5.01
C GLN A 35 11.35 -11.64 -4.05
N LEU A 36 11.34 -11.92 -2.74
CA LEU A 36 10.79 -10.98 -1.76
C LEU A 36 11.67 -9.73 -1.69
N ASP A 37 12.99 -9.90 -1.72
CA ASP A 37 13.94 -8.79 -1.69
C ASP A 37 13.74 -7.85 -2.88
N ASP A 38 13.63 -8.42 -4.09
CA ASP A 38 13.35 -7.68 -5.32
C ASP A 38 12.01 -6.92 -5.25
N LEU A 39 10.95 -7.59 -4.82
CA LEU A 39 9.63 -6.98 -4.65
C LEU A 39 9.64 -5.84 -3.62
N ILE A 40 10.34 -6.00 -2.50
CA ILE A 40 10.46 -4.97 -1.46
C ILE A 40 11.32 -3.80 -1.95
N ASN A 41 12.37 -4.07 -2.73
CA ASN A 41 13.19 -3.02 -3.33
C ASN A 41 12.44 -2.23 -4.39
N ALA A 42 11.54 -2.87 -5.12
CA ALA A 42 10.66 -2.22 -6.07
C ALA A 42 9.50 -1.47 -5.38
N PHE A 43 9.01 -1.95 -4.23
CA PHE A 43 7.98 -1.27 -3.44
C PHE A 43 8.51 0.00 -2.74
N ILE A 44 9.67 -0.11 -2.09
CA ILE A 44 10.35 1.01 -1.43
C ILE A 44 11.65 1.28 -2.20
N PRO A 45 11.62 2.17 -3.21
CA PRO A 45 12.82 2.56 -3.93
C PRO A 45 13.79 3.27 -2.98
N GLY A 46 15.08 2.95 -3.09
CA GLY A 46 16.13 3.61 -2.30
C GLY A 46 17.24 2.65 -1.85
N PRO A 47 18.35 3.21 -1.30
CA PRO A 47 19.53 2.46 -0.90
C PRO A 47 19.38 1.74 0.45
N ALA A 48 18.21 1.82 1.09
CA ALA A 48 17.97 1.16 2.36
C ALA A 48 18.08 -0.37 2.23
N PRO A 49 18.65 -1.06 3.22
CA PRO A 49 18.70 -2.51 3.22
C PRO A 49 17.29 -3.10 3.29
N ALA A 50 17.09 -4.27 2.68
CA ALA A 50 15.78 -4.93 2.67
C ALA A 50 15.25 -5.25 4.07
N SER A 51 16.12 -5.39 5.09
CA SER A 51 15.69 -5.50 6.50
C SER A 51 14.96 -4.25 7.00
N GLU A 52 15.46 -3.07 6.66
CA GLU A 52 14.86 -1.79 7.09
C GLU A 52 13.55 -1.54 6.35
N LYS A 53 13.52 -1.78 5.03
CA LYS A 53 12.30 -1.73 4.22
C LYS A 53 11.22 -2.68 4.77
N ARG A 54 11.60 -3.90 5.15
CA ARG A 54 10.70 -4.86 5.83
C ARG A 54 10.19 -4.35 7.16
N ALA A 55 11.02 -3.69 7.97
CA ALA A 55 10.60 -3.11 9.23
C ALA A 55 9.56 -2.01 9.02
N THR A 56 9.74 -1.16 8.00
CA THR A 56 8.76 -0.13 7.62
C THR A 56 7.42 -0.76 7.21
N ILE A 57 7.45 -1.78 6.34
CA ILE A 57 6.25 -2.52 5.92
C ILE A 57 5.55 -3.16 7.13
N SER A 58 6.33 -3.75 8.04
CA SER A 58 5.81 -4.38 9.25
C SER A 58 5.08 -3.39 10.15
N LEU A 59 5.63 -2.19 10.29
CA LEU A 59 5.03 -1.12 11.08
C LEU A 59 3.72 -0.63 10.44
N ASP A 60 3.72 -0.40 9.13
CA ASP A 60 2.54 -0.02 8.36
C ASP A 60 1.44 -1.10 8.43
N PHE A 61 1.80 -2.38 8.35
CA PHE A 61 0.86 -3.48 8.54
C PHE A 61 0.25 -3.46 9.94
N LEU A 62 1.06 -3.25 10.98
CA LEU A 62 0.59 -3.25 12.36
C LEU A 62 -0.42 -2.12 12.59
N GLU A 63 -0.12 -0.93 12.09
CA GLU A 63 -1.01 0.23 12.17
C GLU A 63 -2.32 -0.03 11.41
N TYR A 64 -2.23 -0.58 10.19
CA TYR A 64 -3.40 -0.98 9.42
C TYR A 64 -4.25 -2.03 10.16
N ALA A 65 -3.62 -3.05 10.72
CA ALA A 65 -4.28 -4.10 11.49
C ALA A 65 -4.96 -3.56 12.75
N GLN A 66 -4.38 -2.56 13.40
CA GLN A 66 -4.99 -1.89 14.54
C GLN A 66 -6.21 -1.04 14.12
N MET A 67 -6.14 -0.35 12.99
CA MET A 67 -7.24 0.50 12.52
C MET A 67 -8.40 -0.28 11.91
N THR A 68 -8.12 -1.33 11.14
CA THR A 68 -9.16 -2.11 10.43
C THR A 68 -9.50 -3.44 11.10
N GLY A 69 -8.69 -3.92 12.04
CA GLY A 69 -8.81 -5.27 12.62
C GLY A 69 -8.37 -6.40 11.67
N GLN A 70 -7.85 -6.06 10.48
CA GLN A 70 -7.47 -7.03 9.46
C GLN A 70 -6.07 -7.57 9.70
N ASN A 71 -5.92 -8.89 9.71
CA ASN A 71 -4.63 -9.57 9.90
C ASN A 71 -3.96 -9.96 8.58
N PHE A 72 -4.35 -9.37 7.46
CA PHE A 72 -3.79 -9.62 6.13
C PHE A 72 -3.76 -8.32 5.31
N LYS A 73 -2.65 -8.07 4.63
CA LYS A 73 -2.48 -6.95 3.70
C LYS A 73 -1.61 -7.37 2.52
N PHE A 74 -2.06 -7.03 1.31
CA PHE A 74 -1.29 -7.25 0.09
C PHE A 74 -0.66 -5.93 -0.35
N TYR A 75 0.65 -5.99 -0.62
CA TYR A 75 1.43 -4.87 -1.12
C TYR A 75 1.72 -5.10 -2.59
N ALA A 76 0.96 -4.42 -3.44
CA ALA A 76 1.20 -4.42 -4.87
C ALA A 76 2.48 -3.65 -5.18
N VAL A 77 3.35 -4.27 -5.96
CA VAL A 77 4.56 -3.65 -6.51
C VAL A 77 4.21 -3.20 -7.91
N ASN A 78 3.81 -1.95 -8.02
CA ASN A 78 3.60 -1.32 -9.31
C ASN A 78 5.00 -1.07 -9.88
N SER A 79 5.43 -1.81 -10.91
CA SER A 79 6.42 -1.29 -11.86
C SER A 79 5.76 -0.13 -12.60
N ALA A 80 5.62 1.01 -11.93
CA ALA A 80 4.86 2.12 -12.46
C ALA A 80 5.63 2.76 -13.63
N PRO A 81 4.90 3.42 -14.52
CA PRO A 81 5.20 4.84 -14.65
C PRO A 81 4.10 5.60 -13.90
N SER A 82 4.52 6.20 -12.79
CA SER A 82 3.82 7.13 -11.89
C SER A 82 2.42 7.61 -12.29
N ALA A 83 1.44 7.39 -11.41
CA ALA A 83 0.53 8.45 -10.96
C ALA A 83 -0.24 7.98 -9.72
N ALA A 84 -0.03 8.70 -8.62
CA ALA A 84 -0.77 8.59 -7.37
C ALA A 84 -2.27 8.83 -7.57
N THR A 85 -3.12 8.11 -6.84
CA THR A 85 -4.29 8.73 -6.20
C THR A 85 -4.81 7.85 -5.08
N SER A 86 -4.64 8.35 -3.87
CA SER A 86 -5.24 7.88 -2.63
C SER A 86 -6.78 7.78 -2.75
N PRO A 87 -7.45 6.89 -2.02
CA PRO A 87 -8.89 7.01 -1.80
C PRO A 87 -9.13 8.19 -0.86
N SER A 88 -9.32 9.39 -1.42
CA SER A 88 -9.91 10.50 -0.66
C SER A 88 -11.35 10.12 -0.35
N ILE A 89 -11.62 9.84 0.92
CA ILE A 89 -12.95 9.93 1.53
C ILE A 89 -13.50 11.33 1.25
N ASP A 90 -14.46 11.42 0.32
CA ASP A 90 -15.26 12.63 0.13
C ASP A 90 -16.20 12.76 1.33
N SER A 91 -15.76 13.53 2.34
CA SER A 91 -16.65 14.06 3.37
C SER A 91 -17.48 15.17 2.74
N PRO A 92 -18.82 15.10 2.66
CA PRO A 92 -19.61 16.23 2.22
C PRO A 92 -19.51 17.35 3.27
N SER A 93 -18.82 18.41 2.90
CA SER A 93 -18.62 19.64 3.66
C SER A 93 -19.92 20.23 4.18
N LEU A 94 -19.93 20.59 5.47
CA LEU A 94 -20.74 21.67 5.99
C LEU A 94 -20.26 22.98 5.35
N ASP A 95 -21.13 23.69 4.63
CA ASP A 95 -20.94 25.13 4.40
C ASP A 95 -22.04 25.89 5.10
N SER A 96 -21.61 26.59 6.14
CA SER A 96 -22.39 27.50 6.95
C SER A 96 -22.32 28.89 6.32
N VAL A 97 -23.49 29.51 6.16
CA VAL A 97 -23.77 30.95 6.25
C VAL A 97 -22.72 31.92 5.66
N ASN A 98 -23.07 32.54 4.53
CA ASN A 98 -22.42 33.79 4.11
C ASN A 98 -23.46 34.89 3.87
N SER A 99 -23.82 35.56 4.96
CA SER A 99 -24.47 36.87 4.96
C SER A 99 -23.45 37.94 4.59
N SER A 100 -23.66 38.68 3.49
CA SER A 100 -23.05 39.99 3.38
C SER A 100 -23.82 40.92 2.46
N PHE A 101 -24.00 42.12 2.97
CA PHE A 101 -24.83 43.23 2.52
C PHE A 101 -24.11 43.98 1.39
N ASN A 102 -24.79 44.27 0.28
CA ASN A 102 -24.23 45.16 -0.74
C ASN A 102 -25.15 46.38 -0.97
N VAL A 103 -24.61 47.55 -0.67
CA VAL A 103 -25.22 48.87 -0.72
C VAL A 103 -24.88 49.54 -2.06
N SER A 104 -25.90 50.16 -2.68
CA SER A 104 -25.95 51.28 -3.66
C SER A 104 -25.18 51.26 -4.99
N PRO A 105 -25.82 51.82 -6.02
CA PRO A 105 -25.31 52.98 -6.77
C PRO A 105 -26.09 54.28 -6.50
#